data_AF-A0A2M8K3I3-F1
#
_entry.id   AF-A0A2M8K3I3-F1
#
_cell.length_a   1.000
_cell.length_b   1.000
_cell.length_c   1.000
_cell.angle_alpha   90.00
_cell.angle_beta   90.00
_cell.angle_gamma   90.00
#
_symmetry.space_group_name_H-M   'P 1'
#
loop_
_entity.id
_entity.type
_entity.pdbx_description
1 polymer ?
#
loop_
_entity_poly.entity_id
_entity_poly.type
_entity_poly.pdbx_seq_one_letter_code
_entity_poly.pdbx_strand_id
1 'polypeptide(L)'
;MKNLNKTILALLAASVMTTAAFAETGTERVQSAKGSVEALGVTLENMGANVDTSVDLNGAYTFDQKAAVYDAKHTELQNQFDALHAQTAE
;
A
#
# COMPACT_ATOMS: atom_id res chain seq x y z
N MET A 1 -20.64 17.35 -17.51
CA MET A 1 -19.93 16.44 -16.59
C MET A 1 -18.73 17.18 -15.99
N LYS A 2 -18.35 16.83 -14.76
CA LYS A 2 -17.02 17.07 -14.14
C LYS A 2 -16.63 18.51 -13.76
N ASN A 3 -17.23 19.06 -12.69
CA ASN A 3 -16.64 20.20 -11.95
C ASN A 3 -16.49 19.93 -10.44
N LEU A 4 -16.67 18.68 -9.99
CA LEU A 4 -16.31 18.28 -8.63
C LEU A 4 -15.05 17.42 -8.72
N ASN A 5 -14.09 17.67 -7.83
CA ASN A 5 -13.00 16.76 -7.40
C ASN A 5 -11.54 17.14 -7.69
N LYS A 6 -11.21 18.37 -8.11
CA LYS A 6 -9.78 18.77 -8.11
C LYS A 6 -9.26 19.13 -6.71
N THR A 7 -10.12 19.61 -5.82
CA THR A 7 -9.67 20.14 -4.52
C THR A 7 -9.60 19.10 -3.39
N ILE A 8 -10.33 17.99 -3.49
CA ILE A 8 -10.31 16.91 -2.47
C ILE A 8 -9.08 16.00 -2.66
N LEU A 9 -8.62 15.82 -3.91
CA LEU A 9 -7.51 14.92 -4.26
C LEU A 9 -6.14 15.37 -3.72
N ALA A 10 -5.93 16.69 -3.61
CA ALA A 10 -4.66 17.24 -3.13
C ALA A 10 -4.42 16.99 -1.63
N LEU A 11 -5.45 16.70 -0.85
CA LEU A 11 -5.33 16.51 0.60
C LEU A 11 -4.91 15.08 0.99
N LEU A 12 -5.12 14.08 0.13
CA LEU A 12 -4.73 12.69 0.41
C LEU A 12 -3.26 12.39 0.13
N ALA A 13 -2.59 13.19 -0.72
CA ALA A 13 -1.20 12.93 -1.10
C ALA A 13 -0.17 13.30 -0.02
N ALA A 14 -0.57 14.07 0.99
CA ALA A 14 0.34 14.60 2.00
C ALA A 14 0.49 13.72 3.26
N SER A 15 -0.31 12.66 3.42
CA SER A 15 -0.40 11.92 4.69
C SER A 15 0.49 10.66 4.81
N VAL A 16 1.28 10.30 3.79
CA VAL A 16 1.95 8.98 3.77
C VAL A 16 3.37 8.99 4.36
N MET A 17 3.93 10.14 4.73
CA MET A 17 5.28 10.21 5.30
C MET A 17 5.25 10.48 6.81
N THR A 18 4.74 9.53 7.59
CA THR A 18 5.00 9.49 9.03
C THR A 18 5.25 8.06 9.44
N THR A 19 6.45 7.56 9.15
CA THR A 19 6.99 6.36 9.80
C THR A 19 7.35 6.76 11.22
N ALA A 20 6.38 6.66 12.12
CA ALA A 20 6.62 6.81 13.55
C ALA A 20 7.47 5.63 14.02
N ALA A 21 8.73 5.89 14.36
CA ALA A 21 9.63 4.92 14.97
C ALA A 21 9.22 4.67 16.43
N PHE A 22 8.12 3.97 16.62
CA PHE A 22 7.81 3.33 17.90
C PHE A 22 8.72 2.11 18.07
N ALA A 23 9.03 1.73 19.32
CA ALA A 23 9.74 0.49 19.62
C ALA A 23 8.84 -0.71 19.27
N GLU A 24 8.78 -1.00 17.97
CA GLU A 24 7.90 -1.99 17.35
C GLU A 24 8.49 -3.39 17.54
N THR A 25 7.69 -4.30 18.10
CA THR A 25 8.03 -5.72 18.15
C THR A 25 7.98 -6.33 16.73
N GLY A 26 8.72 -7.41 16.49
CA GLY A 26 8.74 -8.06 15.17
C GLY A 26 7.33 -8.48 14.68
N THR A 27 6.42 -8.82 15.60
CA THR A 27 5.03 -9.13 15.26
C THR A 27 4.26 -7.90 14.79
N GLU A 28 4.38 -6.77 15.49
CA GLU A 28 3.72 -5.51 15.12
C GLU A 28 4.19 -5.05 13.73
N ARG A 29 5.48 -5.22 13.42
CA ARG A 29 6.05 -4.94 12.09
C ARG A 29 5.41 -5.74 10.98
N VAL A 30 5.30 -7.05 11.17
CA VAL A 30 4.67 -7.92 10.16
C VAL A 30 3.20 -7.53 9.97
N GLN A 31 2.49 -7.23 11.06
CA GLN A 31 1.07 -6.85 10.99
C GLN A 31 0.88 -5.48 10.34
N SER A 32 1.77 -4.53 10.61
CA SER A 32 1.80 -3.20 9.99
C SER A 32 2.05 -3.31 8.47
N ALA A 33 3.06 -4.08 8.06
CA ALA A 33 3.38 -4.31 6.66
C ALA A 33 2.22 -5.02 5.92
N LYS A 34 1.63 -6.05 6.55
CA LYS A 34 0.44 -6.73 6.02
C LYS A 34 -0.75 -5.77 5.87
N GLY A 35 -1.04 -4.96 6.90
CA GLY A 35 -2.13 -3.99 6.86
C GLY A 35 -1.96 -2.95 5.76
N SER A 36 -0.73 -2.55 5.48
CA SER A 36 -0.40 -1.63 4.38
C SER A 36 -0.73 -2.25 3.01
N VAL A 37 -0.39 -3.54 2.80
CA VAL A 37 -0.76 -4.28 1.59
C VAL A 37 -2.28 -4.37 1.41
N GLU A 38 -3.01 -4.70 2.47
CA GLU A 38 -4.48 -4.81 2.43
C GLU A 38 -5.14 -3.46 2.13
N ALA A 39 -4.71 -2.38 2.79
CA ALA A 39 -5.25 -1.04 2.59
C ALA A 39 -5.02 -0.53 1.16
N LEU A 40 -3.82 -0.74 0.62
CA LEU A 40 -3.49 -0.34 -0.75
C LEU A 40 -4.21 -1.21 -1.79
N GLY A 41 -4.35 -2.51 -1.53
CA GLY A 41 -5.15 -3.42 -2.34
C GLY A 41 -6.61 -2.96 -2.46
N VAL A 42 -7.25 -2.66 -1.33
CA VAL A 42 -8.63 -2.11 -1.30
C VAL A 42 -8.71 -0.78 -2.06
N THR A 43 -7.69 0.07 -1.97
CA THR A 43 -7.66 1.34 -2.70
C THR A 43 -7.63 1.09 -4.21
N LEU A 44 -6.79 0.17 -4.67
CA LEU A 44 -6.69 -0.23 -6.08
C LEU A 44 -7.98 -0.87 -6.60
N GLU A 45 -8.61 -1.75 -5.81
CA GLU A 45 -9.91 -2.34 -6.13
C GLU A 45 -11.01 -1.28 -6.26
N ASN A 46 -11.03 -0.28 -5.38
CA ASN A 46 -11.96 0.86 -5.46
C ASN A 46 -11.70 1.75 -6.68
N MET A 47 -10.47 1.76 -7.22
CA MET A 47 -10.15 2.39 -8.50
C MET A 47 -10.57 1.54 -9.71
N GLY A 48 -11.12 0.34 -9.49
CA GLY A 48 -11.55 -0.60 -10.52
C GLY A 48 -10.45 -1.54 -11.02
N ALA A 49 -9.29 -1.60 -10.34
CA ALA A 49 -8.22 -2.50 -10.69
C ALA A 49 -8.39 -3.87 -10.02
N ASN A 50 -8.10 -4.94 -10.75
CA ASN A 50 -8.04 -6.29 -10.19
C ASN A 50 -6.60 -6.58 -9.74
N VAL A 51 -6.36 -6.60 -8.43
CA VAL A 51 -5.01 -6.70 -7.87
C VAL A 51 -4.87 -7.91 -6.94
N ASP A 52 -3.70 -8.53 -6.94
CA ASP A 52 -3.40 -9.66 -6.05
C ASP A 52 -2.64 -9.18 -4.81
N THR A 53 -3.31 -9.28 -3.66
CA THR A 53 -2.75 -8.97 -2.33
C THR A 53 -2.19 -10.20 -1.62
N SER A 54 -2.24 -11.37 -2.25
CA SER A 54 -1.69 -12.60 -1.68
C SER A 54 -0.17 -12.49 -1.53
N VAL A 55 0.33 -12.96 -0.39
CA VAL A 55 1.76 -12.94 -0.06
C VAL A 55 2.21 -14.35 0.26
N ASP A 56 3.20 -14.83 -0.50
CA ASP A 56 3.86 -16.09 -0.22
C ASP A 56 5.00 -15.88 0.79
N LEU A 57 4.84 -16.42 2.00
CA LEU A 57 5.85 -16.37 3.06
C LEU A 57 6.76 -17.60 3.08
N ASN A 58 6.68 -18.47 2.07
CA ASN A 58 7.59 -19.59 1.94
C ASN A 58 9.05 -19.10 1.88
N GLY A 59 9.88 -19.61 2.79
CA GLY A 59 11.28 -19.19 2.93
C GLY A 59 11.51 -17.96 3.83
N ALA A 60 10.46 -17.32 4.35
CA ALA A 60 10.56 -16.26 5.35
C ALA A 60 10.37 -16.81 6.77
N TYR A 61 11.46 -16.98 7.51
CA TYR A 61 11.48 -17.64 8.82
C TYR A 61 11.48 -16.65 9.99
N THR A 62 12.08 -15.47 9.82
CA THR A 62 12.11 -14.41 10.84
C THR A 62 11.02 -13.37 10.61
N PHE A 63 10.68 -12.60 11.64
CA PHE A 63 9.76 -11.47 11.51
C PHE A 63 10.23 -10.45 10.47
N ASP A 64 11.53 -10.15 10.44
CA ASP A 64 12.12 -9.22 9.47
C ASP A 64 12.00 -9.74 8.04
N GLN A 65 12.24 -11.05 7.83
CA GLN A 65 12.05 -11.66 6.52
C GLN A 65 10.58 -11.58 6.09
N LYS A 66 9.63 -11.86 6.99
CA LYS A 66 8.19 -11.78 6.67
C LYS A 66 7.76 -10.35 6.35
N ALA A 67 8.21 -9.38 7.14
CA ALA A 67 7.93 -7.97 6.89
C ALA A 67 8.48 -7.55 5.52
N ALA A 68 9.71 -7.94 5.19
CA ALA A 68 10.31 -7.63 3.89
C ALA A 68 9.52 -8.21 2.69
N VAL A 69 8.92 -9.39 2.83
CA VAL A 69 8.04 -9.93 1.76
C VAL A 69 6.77 -9.08 1.62
N TYR A 70 6.14 -8.68 2.73
CA TYR A 70 4.99 -7.78 2.69
C TYR A 70 5.35 -6.40 2.11
N ASP A 71 6.50 -5.83 2.48
CA ASP A 71 6.98 -4.55 1.95
C ASP A 71 7.26 -4.62 0.44
N ALA A 72 7.78 -5.75 -0.04
CA ALA A 72 7.96 -6.00 -1.47
C ALA A 72 6.61 -6.03 -2.20
N LYS A 73 5.60 -6.72 -1.64
CA LYS A 73 4.24 -6.71 -2.19
C LYS A 73 3.62 -5.31 -2.14
N HIS A 74 3.82 -4.56 -1.06
CA HIS A 74 3.35 -3.17 -0.96
C HIS A 74 3.96 -2.30 -2.06
N THR A 75 5.26 -2.43 -2.32
CA THR A 75 5.95 -1.71 -3.40
C THR A 75 5.38 -2.07 -4.78
N GLU A 76 5.08 -3.34 -5.01
CA GLU A 76 4.41 -3.79 -6.24
C GLU A 76 3.04 -3.11 -6.43
N LEU A 77 2.21 -3.12 -5.39
CA LEU A 77 0.90 -2.47 -5.42
C LEU A 77 1.01 -0.95 -5.57
N GLN A 78 2.02 -0.32 -4.96
CA GLN A 78 2.26 1.11 -5.11
C GLN A 78 2.60 1.49 -6.56
N ASN A 79 3.42 0.68 -7.23
CA ASN A 79 3.70 0.90 -8.65
C ASN A 79 2.43 0.77 -9.52
N GLN A 80 1.54 -0.17 -9.19
CA GLN A 80 0.24 -0.28 -9.88
C GLN A 80 -0.65 0.93 -9.61
N PHE A 81 -0.65 1.43 -8.37
CA PHE A 81 -1.39 2.62 -7.99
C PHE A 81 -0.89 3.82 -8.77
N ASP A 82 0.43 4.05 -8.81
CA ASP A 82 1.04 5.17 -9.52
C ASP A 82 0.72 5.10 -11.03
N ALA A 83 0.76 3.90 -11.63
CA ALA A 83 0.42 3.70 -13.04
C ALA A 83 -1.05 3.98 -13.35
N LEU A 84 -1.97 3.55 -12.49
CA LEU A 84 -3.41 3.84 -12.64
C LEU A 84 -3.70 5.31 -12.39
N HIS A 85 -3.07 5.89 -11.36
CA HIS A 85 -3.20 7.29 -11.02
C HIS A 85 -2.79 8.17 -12.19
N ALA A 86 -1.64 7.88 -12.82
CA ALA A 86 -1.17 8.58 -14.02
C ALA A 86 -2.16 8.49 -15.18
N GLN A 87 -2.77 7.32 -15.42
CA GLN A 87 -3.78 7.14 -16.48
C GLN A 87 -5.08 7.91 -16.21
N THR A 88 -5.48 8.08 -14.95
CA THR A 88 -6.69 8.82 -14.58
C THR A 88 -6.51 10.34 -14.54
N ALA A 89 -5.26 10.82 -14.57
CA ALA A 89 -4.91 12.24 -14.54
C ALA A 89 -4.91 12.90 -15.94
N GLU A 90 -4.94 12.10 -17.01
CA GLU A 90 -5.14 12.52 -18.41
C GLU A 90 -6.64 12.65 -18.78
#